data_AF-A0A6A5FLA9-F1
#
_entry.id   AF-A0A6A5FLA9-F1
#
_cell.length_a   1.000
_cell.length_b   1.000
_cell.length_c   1.000
_cell.angle_alpha   90.00
_cell.angle_beta   90.00
_cell.angle_gamma   90.00
#
_symmetry.space_group_name_H-M   'P 1'
#
loop_
_entity.id
_entity.type
_entity.pdbx_description
1 polymer ?
#
loop_
_entity_poly.entity_id
_entity_poly.type
_entity_poly.pdbx_seq_one_letter_code
_entity_poly.pdbx_strand_id
1 'polypeptide(L)'
;MLNVHAKAVDPTVDGGAQLQQVVNIECLSDFTDAPVLDIQFRYGGTLQKIAVKLPVMLNKFFQPTEMTSQDFFQRWKQLGVPQQEVQTIFKAQHPMDTDVTNAKVNKTLLL
;
A
#
# COMPACT_ATOMS: atom_id res chain seq x y z
N MET A 1 -1.16 12.81 -0.96
CA MET A 1 -0.64 13.06 0.40
C MET A 1 -1.40 12.21 1.39
N LEU A 2 -0.68 11.59 2.33
CA LEU A 2 -1.23 10.76 3.40
C LEU A 2 -1.27 11.53 4.73
N ASN A 3 -2.38 11.40 5.44
CA ASN A 3 -2.53 11.83 6.83
C ASN A 3 -2.45 10.58 7.72
N VAL A 4 -1.60 10.60 8.76
CA VAL A 4 -1.31 9.42 9.58
C VAL A 4 -1.51 9.75 11.05
N HIS A 5 -2.40 9.03 11.71
CA HIS A 5 -2.72 9.19 13.12
C HIS A 5 -2.47 7.90 13.88
N ALA A 6 -1.62 7.95 14.90
CA ALA A 6 -1.39 6.82 15.80
C ALA A 6 -1.42 7.31 17.24
N LYS A 7 -2.00 6.51 18.13
CA LYS A 7 -1.89 6.76 19.57
C LYS A 7 -0.53 6.28 20.05
N ALA A 8 0.02 6.97 21.05
CA ALA A 8 1.18 6.46 21.77
C ALA A 8 0.85 5.11 22.41
N VAL A 9 1.86 4.26 22.47
CA VAL A 9 1.83 2.92 23.07
C VAL A 9 2.75 2.89 24.28
N ASP A 10 2.65 1.85 25.11
CA ASP A 10 3.57 1.67 26.23
C ASP A 10 5.02 1.66 25.74
N PRO A 11 5.91 2.50 26.29
CA PRO A 11 7.32 2.53 25.90
C PRO A 11 8.12 1.30 26.36
N THR A 12 7.56 0.47 27.24
CA THR A 12 8.19 -0.74 27.77
C THR A 12 7.54 -1.98 27.18
N VAL A 13 8.36 -2.90 26.70
CA VAL A 13 7.92 -4.22 26.24
C VAL A 13 8.73 -5.26 27.00
N ASP A 14 8.04 -6.03 27.84
CA ASP A 14 8.67 -7.09 28.62
C ASP A 14 9.19 -8.22 27.72
N GLY A 15 10.16 -8.97 28.24
CA GLY A 15 10.70 -10.14 27.54
C GLY A 15 9.61 -11.16 27.21
N GLY A 16 9.44 -11.46 25.92
CA GLY A 16 8.41 -12.37 25.43
C GLY A 16 7.01 -11.77 25.30
N ALA A 17 6.82 -10.49 25.65
CA ALA A 17 5.57 -9.79 25.43
C ALA A 17 5.45 -9.26 23.99
N GLN A 18 4.23 -8.94 23.59
CA GLN A 18 3.91 -8.29 22.32
C GLN A 18 3.09 -7.04 22.59
N LEU A 19 3.41 -5.96 21.86
CA LEU A 19 2.66 -4.72 21.87
C LEU A 19 2.16 -4.41 20.47
N GLN A 20 0.95 -3.85 20.37
CA GLN A 20 0.31 -3.47 19.11
C GLN A 20 0.04 -1.96 19.09
N GLN A 21 0.43 -1.29 17.99
CA GLN A 21 0.05 0.08 17.70
C GLN A 21 -0.93 0.10 16.52
N VAL A 22 -2.09 0.71 16.71
CA VAL A 22 -3.05 0.95 15.62
C VAL A 22 -2.71 2.29 14.97
N VAL A 23 -2.54 2.26 13.65
CA VAL A 23 -2.25 3.43 12.82
C VAL A 23 -3.44 3.67 11.89
N ASN A 24 -4.08 4.82 12.02
CA ASN A 24 -5.14 5.26 11.13
C ASN A 24 -4.52 6.07 10.00
N ILE A 25 -4.91 5.78 8.77
CA ILE A 25 -4.35 6.41 7.57
C ILE A 25 -5.49 6.93 6.71
N GLU A 26 -5.37 8.18 6.30
CA GLU A 26 -6.30 8.84 5.40
C GLU A 26 -5.55 9.31 4.15
N CYS A 27 -6.07 9.00 2.97
CA CYS A 27 -5.51 9.41 1.70
C CYS A 27 -6.25 10.64 1.19
N LEU A 28 -5.59 11.80 1.23
CA LEU A 28 -6.16 13.09 0.83
C LEU A 28 -5.91 13.41 -0.65
N SER A 29 -4.82 12.90 -1.19
CA SER A 29 -4.48 12.98 -2.61
C SER A 29 -3.53 11.85 -3.00
N ASP A 30 -3.25 11.71 -4.29
CA ASP A 30 -2.28 10.77 -4.82
C ASP A 30 -0.89 10.94 -4.17
N PHE A 31 -0.14 9.83 -4.15
CA PHE A 31 1.19 9.76 -3.58
C PHE A 31 1.98 8.61 -4.20
N THR A 32 3.31 8.75 -4.23
CA THR A 32 4.23 7.75 -4.79
C THR A 32 5.11 7.09 -3.73
N ASP A 33 5.45 7.82 -2.67
CA ASP A 33 6.34 7.34 -1.62
C ASP A 33 5.58 6.61 -0.51
N ALA A 34 6.10 5.44 -0.12
CA ALA A 34 5.57 4.69 1.01
C ALA A 34 6.03 5.33 2.34
N PRO A 35 5.16 5.42 3.36
CA PRO A 35 5.53 5.94 4.68
C PRO A 35 6.56 5.03 5.36
N VAL A 36 7.42 5.62 6.20
CA VAL A 36 8.45 4.90 6.95
C VAL A 36 8.04 4.81 8.42
N LEU A 37 8.08 3.60 8.98
CA LEU A 37 8.02 3.35 10.41
C LEU A 37 9.44 3.36 10.97
N ASP A 38 9.75 4.37 11.77
CA ASP A 38 11.01 4.50 12.52
C ASP A 38 10.76 4.04 13.97
N ILE A 39 11.42 2.97 14.37
CA ILE A 39 11.32 2.38 15.71
C ILE A 39 12.65 2.58 16.42
N GLN A 40 12.59 3.24 17.58
CA GLN A 40 13.73 3.47 18.45
C GLN A 40 13.43 2.96 19.85
N PHE A 41 14.31 2.13 20.38
CA PHE A 41 14.15 1.54 21.71
C PHE A 41 15.52 1.25 22.34
N ARG A 42 15.56 1.01 23.66
CA ARG A 42 16.79 0.60 24.35
C ARG A 42 16.75 -0.88 24.68
N TYR A 43 17.84 -1.59 24.39
CA TYR A 43 18.03 -2.98 24.74
C TYR A 43 19.41 -3.16 25.37
N GLY A 44 19.46 -3.69 26.61
CA GLY A 44 20.70 -3.86 27.36
C GLY A 44 21.50 -2.56 27.55
N GLY A 45 20.82 -1.41 27.71
CA GLY A 45 21.44 -0.09 27.81
C GLY A 45 21.88 0.54 26.48
N THR A 46 21.77 -0.17 25.36
CA THR A 46 22.15 0.31 24.02
C THR A 46 20.92 0.79 23.25
N LEU A 47 21.03 1.92 22.55
CA LEU A 47 19.98 2.41 21.65
C LEU A 47 19.96 1.60 20.36
N GLN A 48 18.78 1.10 20.00
CA GLN A 48 18.50 0.40 18.76
C GLN A 48 17.64 1.28 17.86
N LYS A 49 17.87 1.22 16.54
CA LYS A 49 17.10 1.95 15.54
C LYS A 49 16.76 1.04 14.36
N ILE A 50 15.49 1.00 14.00
CA ILE A 50 14.97 0.25 12.86
C ILE A 50 14.13 1.20 12.03
N ALA A 51 14.37 1.26 10.72
CA ALA A 51 13.55 2.02 9.78
C ALA A 51 13.05 1.07 8.70
N VAL A 52 11.72 0.98 8.54
CA VAL A 52 11.08 0.09 7.56
C VAL A 52 10.00 0.82 6.79
N LYS A 53 9.90 0.59 5.48
CA LYS A 53 8.78 1.08 4.68
C LYS A 53 7.52 0.30 5.03
N LEU A 54 6.45 1.01 5.40
CA LEU A 54 5.15 0.41 5.60
C LEU A 54 4.52 0.09 4.23
N PRO A 55 3.80 -1.03 4.09
CA PRO A 55 3.17 -1.44 2.83
C PRO A 55 1.86 -0.68 2.56
N VAL A 56 1.90 0.64 2.68
CA VAL A 56 0.81 1.57 2.39
C VAL A 56 1.10 2.19 1.04
N MET A 57 0.30 1.79 0.06
CA MET A 57 0.45 2.15 -1.36
C MET A 57 -0.86 2.70 -1.88
N LEU A 58 -0.83 3.51 -2.94
CA LEU A 58 -2.02 4.21 -3.46
C LEU A 58 -3.18 3.24 -3.77
N ASN A 59 -2.88 2.04 -4.27
CA ASN A 59 -3.88 1.03 -4.59
C ASN A 59 -4.66 0.50 -3.36
N LYS A 60 -4.21 0.77 -2.13
CA LYS A 60 -4.96 0.45 -0.89
C LYS A 60 -6.20 1.32 -0.69
N PHE A 61 -6.34 2.39 -1.46
CA PHE A 61 -7.47 3.33 -1.39
C PHE A 61 -8.38 3.24 -2.63
N PHE A 62 -8.19 2.20 -3.46
CA PHE A 62 -9.04 1.99 -4.63
C PHE A 62 -10.37 1.36 -4.22
N GLN A 63 -11.45 1.83 -4.84
CA GLN A 63 -12.75 1.18 -4.76
C GLN A 63 -13.01 0.41 -6.05
N PRO A 64 -13.31 -0.89 -5.99
CA PRO A 64 -13.73 -1.66 -7.15
C PRO A 64 -14.93 -0.98 -7.82
N THR A 65 -14.91 -0.87 -9.14
CA THR A 65 -16.04 -0.37 -9.92
C THR A 65 -16.47 -1.43 -10.91
N GLU A 66 -17.61 -2.06 -10.64
CA GLU A 66 -18.25 -2.97 -11.60
C GLU A 66 -18.85 -2.17 -12.75
N MET A 67 -18.65 -2.63 -13.98
CA MET A 67 -19.21 -1.99 -15.17
C MET A 67 -19.35 -2.99 -16.31
N THR A 68 -20.24 -2.69 -17.25
CA THR A 68 -20.39 -3.49 -18.47
C THR A 68 -19.22 -3.27 -19.42
N SER A 69 -19.01 -4.20 -20.36
CA SER A 69 -18.00 -4.02 -21.41
C SER A 69 -18.22 -2.73 -22.22
N GLN A 70 -19.47 -2.36 -22.48
CA GLN A 70 -19.80 -1.14 -23.22
C GLN A 70 -19.36 0.12 -22.45
N ASP A 71 -19.66 0.19 -21.15
CA ASP A 71 -19.27 1.32 -20.30
C ASP A 71 -17.74 1.42 -20.18
N PHE A 72 -17.05 0.27 -20.06
CA PHE A 72 -15.59 0.22 -20.02
C PHE A 72 -14.98 0.86 -21.28
N PHE A 73 -15.39 0.42 -22.47
CA PHE A 73 -14.83 0.95 -23.71
C PHE A 73 -15.19 2.42 -23.95
N GLN A 74 -16.35 2.87 -23.50
CA GLN A 74 -16.71 4.30 -23.55
C GLN A 74 -15.80 5.13 -22.65
N ARG A 75 -15.58 4.72 -21.39
CA ARG A 75 -14.67 5.41 -20.46
C ARG A 75 -13.21 5.36 -20.92
N TRP A 76 -12.76 4.21 -21.42
CA TRP A 76 -11.39 4.05 -21.93
C TRP A 76 -11.08 5.06 -23.04
N LYS A 77 -12.00 5.25 -23.99
CA LYS A 77 -11.83 6.23 -25.08
C LYS A 77 -11.78 7.68 -24.61
N GLN A 78 -12.31 7.99 -23.42
CA GLN A 78 -12.26 9.33 -22.85
C GLN A 78 -10.89 9.66 -22.21
N LEU A 79 -10.09 8.64 -21.85
CA LEU A 79 -8.75 8.79 -21.28
C LEU A 79 -7.67 8.90 -22.38
N GLY A 80 -7.86 9.81 -23.34
CA GLY A 80 -7.03 9.91 -24.55
C GLY A 80 -5.89 10.93 -24.49
N VAL A 81 -5.72 11.65 -23.37
CA VAL A 81 -4.65 12.65 -23.25
C VAL A 81 -3.32 11.93 -22.98
N PRO A 82 -2.21 12.24 -23.69
CA PRO A 82 -0.95 11.51 -23.55
C PRO A 82 -0.38 11.40 -22.12
N GLN A 83 -0.77 12.29 -21.21
CA GLN A 83 -0.33 12.26 -19.81
C GLN A 83 -1.17 11.34 -18.90
N GLN A 84 -2.31 10.84 -19.40
CA GLN A 84 -3.23 9.96 -18.67
C GLN A 84 -2.99 8.47 -18.99
N GLU A 85 -2.16 8.17 -19.99
CA GLU A 85 -1.78 6.81 -20.34
C GLU A 85 -0.31 6.54 -19.98
N VAL A 86 -0.10 5.49 -19.19
CA VAL A 86 1.24 5.00 -18.83
C VAL A 86 1.34 3.53 -19.23
N GLN A 87 2.34 3.20 -20.04
CA GLN A 87 2.62 1.82 -20.48
C GLN A 87 3.99 1.36 -19.96
N THR A 88 4.10 0.10 -19.56
CA THR A 88 5.36 -0.48 -19.09
C THR A 88 5.53 -1.89 -19.64
N ILE A 89 6.66 -2.15 -20.30
CA ILE A 89 7.04 -3.48 -20.79
C ILE A 89 8.11 -4.04 -19.85
N PHE A 90 7.86 -5.20 -19.26
CA PHE A 90 8.76 -5.83 -18.29
C PHE A 90 8.81 -7.35 -18.47
N LYS A 91 9.91 -7.96 -18.01
CA LYS A 91 10.06 -9.43 -17.99
C LYS A 91 9.33 -10.01 -16.79
N ALA A 92 8.63 -11.12 -16.99
CA ALA A 92 7.96 -11.84 -15.90
C ALA A 92 8.97 -12.31 -14.84
N GLN A 93 8.76 -11.94 -13.58
CA GLN A 93 9.59 -12.36 -12.45
C GLN A 93 9.08 -13.67 -11.81
N HIS A 94 7.86 -14.07 -12.14
CA HIS A 94 7.20 -15.28 -11.66
C HIS A 94 6.57 -16.02 -12.85
N PRO A 95 6.23 -17.31 -12.71
CA PRO A 95 5.46 -18.03 -13.73
C PRO A 95 4.18 -17.29 -14.12
N MET A 96 3.85 -17.31 -15.41
CA MET A 96 2.63 -16.71 -15.95
C MET A 96 1.45 -17.66 -15.76
N ASP A 97 1.02 -17.81 -14.50
CA ASP A 97 -0.14 -18.60 -14.12
C ASP A 97 -1.40 -17.72 -14.05
N THR A 98 -2.47 -18.12 -14.74
CA THR A 98 -3.70 -17.33 -14.88
C THR A 98 -4.39 -17.10 -13.53
N ASP A 99 -4.51 -18.14 -12.70
CA ASP A 99 -5.25 -18.06 -11.43
C ASP A 99 -4.49 -17.21 -10.42
N VAL A 100 -3.16 -17.38 -10.35
CA VAL A 100 -2.29 -16.56 -9.51
C VAL A 100 -2.31 -15.10 -9.96
N THR A 101 -2.33 -14.85 -11.27
CA THR A 101 -2.40 -13.49 -11.82
C THR A 101 -3.72 -12.82 -11.46
N ASN A 102 -4.84 -13.51 -11.67
CA ASN A 102 -6.17 -13.01 -11.29
C ASN A 102 -6.27 -12.74 -9.79
N ALA A 103 -5.75 -13.65 -8.95
CA ALA A 103 -5.73 -13.46 -7.50
C ALA A 103 -4.91 -12.23 -7.07
N LYS A 104 -3.76 -11.99 -7.72
CA LYS A 104 -2.93 -10.80 -7.46
C LYS A 104 -3.64 -9.50 -7.86
N VAL A 105 -4.27 -9.47 -9.03
CA VAL A 105 -5.04 -8.31 -9.51
C VAL A 105 -6.19 -8.03 -8.55
N ASN A 106 -6.99 -9.06 -8.23
CA ASN A 106 -8.11 -8.96 -7.31
C ASN A 106 -7.68 -8.45 -5.93
N LYS A 107 -6.63 -9.02 -5.32
CA LYS A 107 -6.10 -8.57 -4.03
C LYS A 107 -5.54 -7.14 -4.05
N THR A 108 -5.12 -6.67 -5.22
CA THR A 108 -4.60 -5.30 -5.40
C THR A 108 -5.73 -4.28 -5.50
N LEU A 109 -6.92 -4.70 -5.96
CA LEU A 109 -8.09 -3.85 -6.24
C LEU A 109 -9.24 -3.98 -5.23
N LEU A 110 -9.34 -5.08 -4.45
CA LEU A 110 -10.48 -5.44 -3.60
C LEU A 110 -10.15 -5.44 -2.08
N LEU A 111 -9.49 -4.40 -1.56
CA LEU A 111 -9.39 -4.23 -0.10
C LEU A 111 -10.50 -3.32 0.44
#